data_AF-A0A2G0WAA2-F1
#
_entry.id   AF-A0A2G0WAA2-F1
#
_cell.length_a   1.000
_cell.length_b   1.000
_cell.length_c   1.000
_cell.angle_alpha   90.00
_cell.angle_beta   90.00
_cell.angle_gamma   90.00
#
_symmetry.space_group_name_H-M   'P 1'
#
loop_
_entity.id
_entity.type
_entity.pdbx_description
1 polymer ?
#
loop_
_entity_poly.entity_id
_entity_poly.type
_entity_poly.pdbx_seq_one_letter_code
_entity_poly.pdbx_strand_id
1 'polypeptide(L)'
;MTISKKLKVLAVAVIVMVFAAGAELFRQVNGAADFTLRSPNGDYLLESVTLGGVLFPFHDMAFLRVVDTKRPRDVYRTPLYAVSTLDMRSPYESEGELSITWITFDKARKTFSLGVPEWKDSWLNFFVANVPYEITPND
;
A
#
# COMPACT_ATOMS: atom_id res chain seq x y z
N MET A 1 -28.29 -15.15 31.55
CA MET A 1 -27.79 -16.18 30.62
C MET A 1 -26.26 -16.21 30.71
N THR A 2 -25.68 -17.25 31.31
CA THR A 2 -24.23 -17.31 31.56
C THR A 2 -23.52 -17.89 30.35
N ILE A 3 -22.63 -17.11 29.71
CA ILE A 3 -21.83 -17.55 28.56
C ILE A 3 -20.97 -18.76 28.99
N SER A 4 -21.03 -19.85 28.21
CA SER A 4 -20.28 -21.08 28.51
C SER A 4 -18.76 -20.82 28.49
N LYS A 5 -18.01 -21.55 29.33
CA LYS A 5 -16.54 -21.42 29.39
C LYS A 5 -15.88 -21.60 28.02
N LYS A 6 -16.39 -22.52 27.19
CA LYS A 6 -15.93 -22.76 25.82
C LYS A 6 -16.14 -21.54 24.91
N LEU A 7 -17.31 -20.89 25.02
CA LEU A 7 -17.62 -19.69 24.24
C LEU A 7 -16.74 -18.50 24.64
N LYS A 8 -16.40 -18.36 25.93
CA LYS A 8 -15.43 -17.35 26.39
C LYS A 8 -14.03 -17.60 25.83
N VAL A 9 -13.55 -18.85 25.86
CA VAL A 9 -12.24 -19.21 25.30
C VAL A 9 -12.19 -18.96 23.80
N LEU A 10 -13.24 -19.34 23.06
CA LEU A 10 -13.32 -19.06 21.63
C LEU A 10 -13.29 -17.56 21.34
N ALA A 11 -14.06 -16.76 22.09
CA ALA A 11 -14.07 -15.31 21.93
C ALA A 11 -12.67 -14.70 22.17
N VAL A 12 -11.96 -15.13 23.21
CA VAL A 12 -10.59 -14.68 23.48
C VAL A 12 -9.65 -15.09 22.34
N ALA A 13 -9.74 -16.32 21.84
CA ALA A 13 -8.91 -16.79 20.74
C ALA A 13 -9.14 -15.98 19.45
N VAL A 14 -10.39 -15.66 19.12
CA VAL A 14 -10.74 -14.81 17.98
C VAL A 14 -10.17 -13.40 18.15
N ILE A 15 -10.31 -12.81 19.34
CA ILE A 15 -9.74 -11.49 19.63
C ILE A 15 -8.23 -11.50 19.43
N VAL A 16 -7.53 -12.49 19.98
CA VAL A 16 -6.07 -12.64 19.82
C VAL A 16 -5.69 -12.78 18.34
N MET A 17 -6.44 -13.56 17.56
CA MET A 17 -6.20 -13.72 16.13
C MET A 17 -6.38 -12.39 15.38
N VAL A 18 -7.42 -11.61 15.68
CA VAL A 18 -7.67 -10.30 15.06
C VAL A 18 -6.55 -9.32 15.40
N PHE A 19 -6.12 -9.27 16.67
CA PHE A 19 -4.99 -8.42 17.07
C PHE A 19 -3.68 -8.85 16.39
N ALA A 20 -3.41 -10.15 16.30
CA ALA A 20 -2.23 -10.67 15.61
C ALA A 20 -2.24 -10.31 14.12
N ALA A 21 -3.39 -10.47 13.44
CA ALA A 21 -3.57 -10.07 12.06
C ALA A 21 -3.37 -8.56 11.87
N GLY A 22 -3.99 -7.73 12.71
CA GLY A 22 -3.80 -6.27 12.66
C GLY A 22 -2.34 -5.85 12.87
N ALA A 23 -1.65 -6.47 13.84
CA ALA A 23 -0.24 -6.20 14.11
C ALA A 23 0.67 -6.64 12.95
N GLU A 24 0.39 -7.79 12.34
CA GLU A 24 1.15 -8.28 11.19
C GLU A 24 0.97 -7.35 9.98
N LEU A 25 -0.27 -6.96 9.67
CA LEU A 25 -0.55 -6.02 8.58
C LEU A 25 0.11 -4.66 8.83
N PHE A 26 0.02 -4.14 10.06
CA PHE A 26 0.68 -2.89 10.43
C PHE A 26 2.20 -2.97 10.24
N ARG A 27 2.82 -4.09 10.63
CA ARG A 27 4.25 -4.33 10.45
C ARG A 27 4.65 -4.38 8.97
N GLN A 28 3.84 -5.01 8.12
CA GLN A 28 4.11 -5.09 6.68
C GLN A 28 3.98 -3.72 6.01
N VAL A 29 2.89 -3.01 6.26
CA VAL A 29 2.62 -1.68 5.68
C VAL A 29 3.69 -0.64 6.07
N ASN A 30 4.16 -0.70 7.31
CA ASN A 30 5.21 0.20 7.82
C ASN A 30 6.62 -0.41 7.73
N GLY A 31 6.76 -1.54 7.04
CA GLY A 31 8.02 -2.26 6.88
C GLY A 31 9.00 -1.54 5.95
N ALA A 32 10.17 -2.14 5.82
CA ALA A 32 11.15 -1.75 4.82
C ALA A 32 10.58 -1.93 3.40
N ALA A 33 10.98 -1.05 2.49
CA ALA A 33 10.66 -1.20 1.08
C ALA A 33 11.55 -2.26 0.43
N ASP A 34 11.00 -3.00 -0.53
CA ASP A 34 11.75 -3.95 -1.34
C ASP A 34 12.61 -3.22 -2.38
N PHE A 35 12.10 -2.10 -2.87
CA PHE A 35 12.77 -1.24 -3.82
C PHE A 35 12.50 0.22 -3.50
N THR A 36 13.53 1.05 -3.60
CA THR A 36 13.45 2.49 -3.34
C THR A 36 14.10 3.23 -4.50
N LEU A 37 13.36 4.19 -5.04
CA LEU A 37 13.80 5.09 -6.09
C LEU A 37 13.68 6.53 -5.60
N ARG A 38 14.71 7.33 -5.81
CA ARG A 38 14.62 8.77 -5.59
C ARG A 38 13.99 9.41 -6.82
N SER A 39 13.04 10.32 -6.60
CA SER A 39 12.40 11.06 -7.68
C SER A 39 13.40 11.96 -8.43
N PRO A 40 13.15 12.33 -9.70
CA PRO A 40 14.05 13.17 -10.49
C PRO A 40 14.51 14.47 -9.82
N ASN A 41 13.61 15.19 -9.13
CA ASN A 41 13.96 16.42 -8.41
C ASN A 41 14.52 16.15 -7.00
N GLY A 42 14.49 14.89 -6.55
CA GLY A 42 15.02 14.45 -5.27
C GLY A 42 14.12 14.70 -4.07
N ASP A 43 12.97 15.35 -4.27
CA ASP A 43 12.04 15.76 -3.22
C ASP A 43 11.22 14.59 -2.66
N TYR A 44 11.10 13.49 -3.41
CA TYR A 44 10.34 12.31 -3.02
C TYR A 44 11.16 11.01 -3.11
N LEU A 45 10.82 10.06 -2.26
CA LEU A 45 11.17 8.65 -2.43
C LEU A 45 9.93 7.90 -2.89
N LEU A 46 10.09 7.12 -3.96
CA LEU A 46 9.11 6.14 -4.40
C LEU A 46 9.58 4.77 -3.90
N GLU A 47 8.77 4.13 -3.11
CA GLU A 47 9.08 2.88 -2.44
C GLU A 47 8.05 1.83 -2.80
N SER A 48 8.50 0.67 -3.27
CA SER A 48 7.62 -0.49 -3.43
C SER A 48 7.67 -1.34 -2.18
N VAL A 49 6.50 -1.70 -1.64
CA VAL A 49 6.37 -2.57 -0.48
C VAL A 49 5.45 -3.73 -0.83
N THR A 50 6.00 -4.94 -0.81
CA THR A 50 5.30 -6.19 -1.07
C THR A 50 4.66 -6.68 0.22
N LEU A 51 3.40 -7.12 0.13
CA LEU A 51 2.76 -7.80 1.25
C LEU A 51 3.24 -9.26 1.29
N GLY A 52 3.47 -9.77 2.49
CA GLY A 52 3.96 -11.13 2.67
C GLY A 52 4.04 -11.49 4.15
N GLY A 53 3.55 -12.68 4.48
CA GLY A 53 3.53 -13.14 5.85
C GLY A 53 2.69 -14.39 6.08
N VAL A 54 2.57 -14.79 7.33
CA VAL A 54 1.93 -16.05 7.73
C VAL A 54 0.42 -15.93 7.67
N LEU A 55 -0.14 -14.80 8.14
CA LEU A 55 -1.59 -14.57 8.09
C LEU A 55 -2.05 -13.96 6.76
N PHE A 56 -1.13 -13.39 5.99
CA PHE A 56 -1.39 -12.72 4.71
C PHE A 56 -0.35 -13.12 3.66
N PRO A 57 -0.47 -14.31 3.04
CA PRO A 57 0.51 -14.83 2.08
C PRO A 57 0.36 -14.20 0.68
N PHE A 58 0.14 -12.89 0.59
CA PHE A 58 -0.08 -12.14 -0.67
C PHE A 58 1.22 -11.66 -1.31
N HIS A 59 2.16 -12.59 -1.49
CA HIS A 59 3.52 -12.30 -1.99
C HIS A 59 3.58 -11.73 -3.41
N ASP A 60 2.46 -11.78 -4.13
CA ASP A 60 2.28 -11.26 -5.47
C ASP A 60 1.66 -9.86 -5.51
N MET A 61 1.36 -9.26 -4.35
CA MET A 61 0.74 -7.94 -4.24
C MET A 61 1.68 -6.94 -3.57
N ALA A 62 1.78 -5.75 -4.16
CA ALA A 62 2.53 -4.63 -3.60
C ALA A 62 1.70 -3.35 -3.63
N PHE A 63 2.15 -2.35 -2.90
CA PHE A 63 1.71 -0.98 -3.03
C PHE A 63 2.90 -0.05 -3.19
N LEU A 64 2.66 1.09 -3.83
CA LEU A 64 3.64 2.17 -3.93
C LEU A 64 3.45 3.10 -2.74
N ARG A 65 4.57 3.46 -2.13
CA ARG A 65 4.68 4.40 -1.03
C ARG A 65 5.49 5.61 -1.50
N VAL A 66 4.87 6.78 -1.54
CA VAL A 66 5.53 8.05 -1.83
C VAL A 66 5.85 8.73 -0.50
N VAL A 67 7.13 8.97 -0.23
CA VAL A 67 7.61 9.62 0.99
C VAL A 67 8.20 10.97 0.64
N ASP A 68 7.71 12.04 1.29
CA ASP A 68 8.32 13.36 1.16
C ASP A 68 9.66 13.41 1.91
N THR A 69 10.74 13.75 1.22
CA THR A 69 12.08 13.76 1.82
C THR A 69 12.30 14.93 2.77
N LYS A 70 11.58 16.04 2.57
CA LYS A 70 11.62 17.23 3.45
C LYS A 70 10.71 17.03 4.65
N ARG A 71 9.66 16.22 4.51
CA ARG A 71 8.71 15.85 5.57
C ARG A 71 8.50 14.34 5.62
N PRO A 72 9.43 13.56 6.22
CA PRO A 72 9.35 12.09 6.20
C PRO A 72 8.12 11.46 6.86
N ARG A 73 7.30 12.25 7.56
CA ARG A 73 6.00 11.81 8.11
C ARG A 73 4.87 11.85 7.07
N ASP A 74 5.07 12.57 5.97
CA ASP A 74 4.11 12.70 4.88
C ASP A 74 4.33 11.53 3.91
N VAL A 75 3.62 10.44 4.20
CA VAL A 75 3.70 9.15 3.49
C VAL A 75 2.36 8.87 2.82
N TYR A 76 2.38 8.66 1.51
CA TYR A 76 1.19 8.42 0.69
C TYR A 76 1.26 7.04 0.05
N ARG A 77 0.18 6.27 0.13
CA ARG A 77 0.13 4.86 -0.28
C ARG A 77 -0.98 4.63 -1.29
N THR A 78 -0.63 3.96 -2.38
CA THR A 78 -1.60 3.48 -3.38
C THR A 78 -2.45 2.34 -2.81
N PRO A 79 -3.56 1.97 -3.49
CA PRO A 79 -4.10 0.62 -3.35
C PRO A 79 -3.08 -0.43 -3.80
N LEU A 80 -3.38 -1.69 -3.50
CA LEU A 80 -2.59 -2.83 -3.93
C LEU A 80 -2.69 -3.04 -5.44
N TYR A 81 -1.60 -3.51 -6.03
CA TYR A 81 -1.50 -3.98 -7.40
C TYR A 81 -0.57 -5.20 -7.47
N ALA A 82 -0.63 -5.95 -8.57
CA ALA A 82 0.23 -7.10 -8.75
C ALA A 82 1.69 -6.67 -8.93
N VAL A 83 2.63 -7.29 -8.20
CA VAL A 83 4.07 -6.99 -8.26
C VAL A 83 4.61 -7.05 -9.69
N SER A 84 4.08 -7.95 -10.52
CA SER A 84 4.45 -8.12 -11.93
C SER A 84 4.18 -6.90 -12.81
N THR A 85 3.29 -5.99 -12.38
CA THR A 85 2.93 -4.77 -13.10
C THR A 85 3.78 -3.56 -12.72
N LEU A 86 4.62 -3.69 -11.68
CA LEU A 86 5.48 -2.62 -11.21
C LEU A 86 6.58 -2.33 -12.22
N ASP A 87 6.61 -1.10 -12.72
CA ASP A 87 7.75 -0.57 -13.47
C ASP A 87 8.08 0.85 -13.02
N MET A 88 9.20 0.96 -12.31
CA MET A 88 9.72 2.21 -11.76
C MET A 88 10.90 2.76 -12.57
N ARG A 89 11.23 2.19 -13.74
CA ARG A 89 12.44 2.55 -14.50
C ARG A 89 12.38 3.90 -15.16
N SER A 90 11.18 4.42 -15.38
CA SER A 90 10.93 5.69 -16.08
C SER A 90 10.20 6.67 -15.17
N PRO A 91 10.83 7.13 -14.06
CA PRO A 91 10.20 8.12 -13.20
C PRO A 91 10.12 9.47 -13.92
N TYR A 92 9.00 10.15 -13.77
CA TYR A 92 8.80 11.51 -14.24
C TYR A 92 8.32 12.38 -13.09
N GLU A 93 8.78 13.63 -13.04
CA GLU A 93 8.41 14.57 -12.00
C GLU A 93 8.28 15.98 -12.58
N SER A 94 7.14 16.61 -12.31
CA SER A 94 6.89 18.02 -12.59
C SER A 94 6.60 18.77 -11.29
N GLU A 95 6.24 20.05 -11.36
CA GLU A 95 5.78 20.80 -10.19
C GLU A 95 4.48 20.20 -9.61
N GLY A 96 3.59 19.70 -10.47
CA GLY A 96 2.27 19.21 -10.07
C GLY A 96 2.18 17.70 -9.83
N GLU A 97 3.04 16.91 -10.45
CA GLU A 97 2.90 15.44 -10.40
C GLU A 97 4.22 14.71 -10.25
N LEU A 98 4.11 13.48 -9.76
CA LEU A 98 5.17 12.48 -9.73
C LEU A 98 4.61 11.19 -10.31
N SER A 99 5.24 10.62 -11.32
CA SER A 99 4.75 9.40 -11.95
C SER A 99 5.84 8.38 -12.22
N ILE A 100 5.41 7.15 -12.30
CA ILE A 100 6.12 5.99 -12.84
C ILE A 100 5.18 5.32 -13.86
N THR A 101 5.63 4.25 -14.50
CA THR A 101 4.76 3.51 -15.42
C THR A 101 3.47 3.10 -14.69
N TRP A 102 2.33 3.44 -15.28
CA TRP A 102 0.96 3.16 -14.80
C TRP A 102 0.49 3.90 -13.54
N ILE A 103 1.35 4.62 -12.80
CA ILE A 103 0.98 5.24 -11.53
C ILE A 103 1.40 6.71 -11.53
N THR A 104 0.43 7.59 -11.33
CA THR A 104 0.64 9.03 -11.17
C THR A 104 0.17 9.48 -9.79
N PHE A 105 0.96 10.35 -9.15
CA PHE A 105 0.66 11.00 -7.89
C PHE A 105 0.53 12.51 -8.10
N ASP A 106 -0.68 13.03 -7.85
CA ASP A 106 -0.93 14.48 -7.84
C ASP A 106 -0.43 15.06 -6.52
N LYS A 107 0.58 15.94 -6.60
CA LYS A 107 1.24 16.52 -5.42
C LYS A 107 0.37 17.52 -4.68
N ALA A 108 -0.57 18.19 -5.35
CA ALA A 108 -1.43 19.19 -4.75
C ALA A 108 -2.63 18.54 -4.06
N ARG A 109 -3.28 17.60 -4.74
CA ARG A 109 -4.47 16.87 -4.26
C ARG A 109 -4.10 15.71 -3.34
N LYS A 110 -2.86 15.25 -3.37
CA LYS A 110 -2.37 14.06 -2.66
C LYS A 110 -3.18 12.82 -3.05
N THR A 111 -3.44 12.64 -4.34
CA THR A 111 -4.25 11.55 -4.88
C THR A 111 -3.46 10.73 -5.89
N PHE A 112 -3.80 9.45 -6.02
CA PHE A 112 -3.21 8.58 -7.04
C PHE A 112 -4.15 8.34 -8.22
N SER A 113 -3.59 8.21 -9.41
CA SER A 113 -4.26 7.67 -10.58
C SER A 113 -3.49 6.42 -11.03
N LEU A 114 -4.20 5.30 -11.17
CA LEU A 114 -3.61 4.00 -11.50
C LEU A 114 -4.21 3.48 -12.81
N GLY A 115 -3.39 3.39 -13.84
CA GLY A 115 -3.68 2.71 -15.11
C GLY A 115 -3.10 1.31 -15.17
N VAL A 116 -3.03 0.61 -14.04
CA VAL A 116 -2.38 -0.71 -13.95
C VAL A 116 -3.18 -1.75 -14.75
N PRO A 117 -2.54 -2.52 -15.67
CA PRO A 117 -3.21 -3.57 -16.42
C PRO A 117 -3.87 -4.62 -15.51
N GLU A 118 -5.10 -5.02 -15.84
CA GLU A 118 -5.86 -6.06 -15.11
C GLU A 118 -5.98 -5.80 -13.60
N TRP A 119 -5.99 -4.53 -13.17
CA TRP A 119 -6.11 -4.19 -11.76
C TRP A 119 -7.38 -4.81 -11.15
N LYS A 120 -7.22 -5.46 -10.00
CA LYS A 120 -8.30 -6.08 -9.23
C LYS A 120 -8.41 -5.42 -7.88
N ASP A 121 -9.63 -5.06 -7.53
CA ASP A 121 -9.91 -4.51 -6.21
C ASP A 121 -9.71 -5.57 -5.12
N SER A 122 -9.28 -5.11 -3.94
CA SER A 122 -9.04 -5.93 -2.77
C SER A 122 -9.52 -5.19 -1.54
N TRP A 123 -10.22 -5.89 -0.63
CA TRP A 123 -10.66 -5.32 0.64
C TRP A 123 -9.50 -4.78 1.48
N LEU A 124 -8.28 -5.31 1.28
CA LEU A 124 -7.07 -4.82 1.94
C LEU A 124 -6.71 -3.39 1.55
N ASN A 125 -7.19 -2.89 0.42
CA ASN A 125 -6.99 -1.49 -0.01
C ASN A 125 -7.50 -0.51 1.05
N PHE A 126 -8.52 -0.87 1.83
CA PHE A 126 -9.01 -0.06 2.96
C PHE A 126 -7.96 0.17 4.06
N PHE A 127 -7.02 -0.76 4.23
CA PHE A 127 -5.97 -0.68 5.25
C PHE A 127 -4.63 -0.20 4.68
N VAL A 128 -4.38 -0.49 3.40
CA VAL A 128 -3.11 -0.20 2.72
C VAL A 128 -3.10 1.21 2.13
N ALA A 129 -4.12 1.58 1.37
CA ALA A 129 -4.22 2.93 0.82
C ALA A 129 -4.58 3.91 1.94
N ASN A 130 -3.95 5.09 1.91
CA ASN A 130 -4.23 6.14 2.92
C ASN A 130 -4.59 7.50 2.31
N VAL A 131 -4.79 7.53 0.99
CA VAL A 131 -5.24 8.69 0.25
C VAL A 131 -6.23 8.27 -0.84
N PRO A 132 -7.05 9.20 -1.37
CA PRO A 132 -7.93 8.90 -2.48
C PRO A 132 -7.16 8.44 -3.72
N TYR A 133 -7.78 7.54 -4.49
CA TYR A 133 -7.23 7.05 -5.74
C TYR A 133 -8.32 6.83 -6.78
N GLU A 134 -7.92 6.90 -8.04
CA GLU A 134 -8.75 6.64 -9.21
C GLU A 134 -8.12 5.54 -10.05
N ILE A 135 -8.94 4.63 -10.57
CA ILE A 135 -8.50 3.61 -11.51
C ILE A 135 -8.82 4.12 -12.92
N THR A 136 -7.78 4.32 -13.72
CA THR A 136 -7.90 4.76 -15.10
C THR A 136 -7.98 3.51 -15.99
N PRO A 137 -8.97 3.40 -16.90
CA PRO A 137 -8.99 2.33 -17.89
C PRO A 137 -7.69 2.33 -18.68
N ASN A 138 -7.07 1.15 -18.78
CA ASN A 138 -5.94 0.94 -19.67
C ASN A 138 -6.51 0.25 -20.91
N ASP A 139 -6.73 1.01 -21.97
CA ASP A 139 -7.20 0.53 -23.27
C ASP A 139 -6.03 -0.07 -24.09
#